data_AF-A0A1L8WIL1-F1
#
_entry.id   AF-A0A1L8WIL1-F1
#
_cell.length_a   1.000
_cell.length_b   1.000
_cell.length_c   1.000
_cell.angle_alpha   90.00
_cell.angle_beta   90.00
_cell.angle_gamma   90.00
#
_symmetry.space_group_name_H-M   'P 1'
#
loop_
_entity.id
_entity.type
_entity.pdbx_description
1 polymer ?
#
loop_
_entity_poly.entity_id
_entity_poly.type
_entity_poly.pdbx_seq_one_letter_code
_entity_poly.pdbx_strand_id
1 'polypeptide(L)'
;MILWREILTLVFKFLQKLNKKASKPEEETEVQEIISEKKGLEEVSFALNEDEKIVVDFLSDMDRDFGSSISDRVKQGNHFERFLAAAFRLAGYKVVITKKWYVKENRVYTGDGGIDLILTTENERIAVQAKSKRLNSCRDYRLITDNDVKKFAGTSDKNWTKKMFITSTFFNNYAYKQIAENEKVDKIEWYDRYGLLKLLNQLIPATMLKYQLLSSLPENVKICPKCSKGIMTKFQNGQTGKYFNSCSVYCGHTESIKNS
;
A
#
# COMPACT_ATOMS: atom_id res chain seq x y z
N MET A 1 22.99 7.34 -8.35
CA MET A 1 23.34 6.15 -7.52
C MET A 1 24.00 6.52 -6.17
N ILE A 2 23.96 7.78 -5.73
CA ILE A 2 24.69 8.27 -4.53
C ILE A 2 23.75 8.38 -3.29
N LEU A 3 22.47 8.73 -3.49
CA LEU A 3 21.49 8.87 -2.39
C LEU A 3 21.18 7.58 -1.61
N TRP A 4 21.35 6.40 -2.21
CA TRP A 4 21.04 5.13 -1.56
C TRP A 4 22.07 4.71 -0.51
N ARG A 5 23.34 5.12 -0.68
CA ARG A 5 24.40 4.83 0.30
C ARG A 5 24.22 5.64 1.58
N GLU A 6 23.73 6.87 1.50
CA GLU A 6 23.57 7.76 2.66
C GLU A 6 22.43 7.32 3.57
N ILE A 7 21.29 6.89 3.00
CA ILE A 7 20.14 6.39 3.75
C ILE A 7 20.49 5.06 4.46
N LEU A 8 21.16 4.14 3.77
CA LEU A 8 21.60 2.88 4.39
C LEU A 8 22.60 3.11 5.53
N THR A 9 23.48 4.12 5.40
CA THR A 9 24.46 4.48 6.43
C THR A 9 23.79 5.09 7.66
N LEU A 10 22.73 5.88 7.49
CA LEU A 10 21.94 6.44 8.59
C LEU A 10 21.19 5.36 9.37
N VAL A 11 20.57 4.41 8.66
CA VAL A 11 19.87 3.27 9.28
C VAL A 11 20.86 2.36 10.03
N PHE A 12 22.04 2.09 9.45
CA PHE A 12 23.08 1.30 10.12
C PHE A 12 23.63 1.97 11.39
N LYS A 13 23.88 3.28 11.35
CA LYS A 13 24.35 4.04 12.52
C LYS A 13 23.30 4.08 13.63
N PHE A 14 22.02 4.19 13.27
CA PHE A 14 20.92 4.15 14.24
C PHE A 14 20.82 2.78 14.93
N LEU A 15 20.93 1.69 14.17
CA LEU A 15 20.92 0.32 14.71
C LEU A 15 22.15 0.03 15.60
N GLN A 16 23.33 0.55 15.24
CA GLN A 16 24.53 0.45 16.10
C GLN A 16 24.38 1.21 17.42
N LYS A 17 23.64 2.32 17.43
CA LYS A 17 23.36 3.12 18.63
C LYS A 17 22.38 2.41 19.58
N LEU A 18 21.44 1.64 19.04
CA LEU A 18 20.48 0.83 19.83
C LEU A 18 21.12 -0.41 20.47
N ASN A 19 22.16 -0.97 19.85
CA ASN A 19 22.87 -2.15 20.38
C ASN A 19 23.93 -1.83 21.46
N LYS A 20 24.18 -0.55 21.76
CA LYS A 20 25.02 -0.17 22.90
C LYS A 20 24.14 0.11 24.12
N LYS A 21 23.79 -0.95 24.86
CA LYS A 21 23.49 -0.85 26.29
C LYS A 21 24.62 -1.50 27.07
N ALA A 22 25.39 -0.67 27.78
CA ALA A 22 25.74 -0.83 29.20
C ALA A 22 27.06 -0.12 29.55
N SER A 23 26.97 1.14 30.00
CA SER A 23 27.77 1.68 31.11
C SER A 23 27.20 3.03 31.56
N LYS A 24 27.31 3.28 32.85
CA LYS A 24 26.53 4.18 33.74
C LYS A 24 26.94 5.69 33.64
N PRO A 25 26.34 6.60 34.43
CA PRO A 25 25.77 7.87 33.98
C PRO A 25 26.64 9.09 34.33
N GLU A 26 26.57 10.15 33.53
CA GLU A 26 26.89 11.50 34.03
C GLU A 26 26.28 12.55 33.10
N GLU A 27 25.80 13.62 33.73
CA GLU A 27 25.46 14.95 33.20
C GLU A 27 24.07 15.17 32.56
N GLU A 28 23.15 15.59 33.44
CA GLU A 28 21.85 16.23 33.18
C GLU A 28 21.95 17.61 32.48
N THR A 29 23.10 17.95 31.89
CA THR A 29 23.37 19.29 31.30
C THR A 29 23.22 19.35 29.78
N GLU A 30 23.03 18.22 29.08
CA GLU A 30 22.88 18.17 27.61
C GLU A 30 21.43 18.13 27.10
N VAL A 31 20.42 18.12 27.98
CA VAL A 31 19.01 17.96 27.57
C VAL A 31 18.41 19.26 27.00
N GLN A 32 19.01 20.42 27.24
CA GLN A 32 18.44 21.71 26.83
C GLN A 32 18.83 22.15 25.41
N GLU A 33 19.86 21.58 24.78
CA GLU A 33 20.27 21.98 23.41
C GLU A 33 19.64 21.13 22.29
N ILE A 34 18.92 20.05 22.60
CA ILE A 34 18.33 19.16 21.58
C ILE A 34 17.02 19.71 20.98
N ILE A 35 16.46 20.81 21.51
CA ILE A 35 15.13 21.32 21.09
C ILE A 35 15.22 22.45 20.04
N SER A 36 16.39 22.77 19.49
CA SER A 36 16.52 23.95 18.61
C SER A 36 16.47 23.71 17.09
N GLU A 37 16.26 22.48 16.60
CA GLU A 37 15.97 22.27 15.18
C GLU A 37 14.78 21.31 14.98
N LYS A 38 13.57 21.86 14.81
CA LYS A 38 12.41 21.13 14.27
C LYS A 38 12.59 20.82 12.77
N LYS A 39 13.69 20.18 12.37
CA LYS A 39 13.85 19.64 11.02
C LYS A 39 13.11 18.31 10.92
N GLY A 40 12.10 18.23 10.04
CA GLY A 40 11.43 16.98 9.69
C GLY A 40 10.12 16.65 10.43
N LEU A 41 9.53 17.60 11.17
CA LEU A 41 8.17 17.45 11.68
C LEU A 41 7.16 17.82 10.58
N GLU A 42 6.85 16.88 9.70
CA GLU A 42 5.71 17.02 8.80
C GLU A 42 4.40 16.68 9.52
N GLU A 43 3.42 17.60 9.46
CA GLU A 43 2.07 17.32 9.93
C GLU A 43 1.38 16.34 8.98
N VAL A 44 1.37 15.05 9.31
CA VAL A 44 0.61 14.05 8.56
C VAL A 44 -0.85 14.08 9.03
N SER A 45 -1.76 14.41 8.11
CA SER A 45 -3.18 14.20 8.37
C SER A 45 -3.53 12.71 8.24
N PHE A 46 -4.25 12.19 9.23
CA PHE A 46 -4.90 10.89 9.23
C PHE A 46 -6.13 10.81 8.31
N ALA A 47 -6.57 11.94 7.74
CA ALA A 47 -7.67 11.93 6.79
C ALA A 47 -7.26 11.16 5.53
N LEU A 48 -8.11 10.20 5.15
CA LEU A 48 -7.96 9.43 3.92
C LEU A 48 -8.97 9.94 2.90
N ASN A 49 -8.49 10.28 1.69
CA ASN A 49 -9.37 10.47 0.54
C ASN A 49 -9.97 9.13 0.06
N GLU A 50 -10.84 9.15 -0.95
CA GLU A 50 -11.52 7.95 -1.43
C GLU A 50 -10.57 6.85 -1.91
N ASP A 51 -9.56 7.20 -2.70
CA ASP A 51 -8.57 6.25 -3.20
C ASP A 51 -7.66 5.74 -2.08
N GLU A 52 -7.27 6.61 -1.14
CA GLU A 52 -6.49 6.22 0.04
C GLU A 52 -7.26 5.22 0.92
N LYS A 53 -8.58 5.40 1.10
CA LYS A 53 -9.43 4.44 1.82
C LYS A 53 -9.42 3.08 1.14
N ILE A 54 -9.52 3.03 -0.19
CA ILE A 54 -9.49 1.77 -0.95
C ILE A 54 -8.13 1.07 -0.78
N VAL A 55 -7.03 1.83 -0.84
CA VAL A 55 -5.67 1.30 -0.65
C VAL A 55 -5.48 0.76 0.76
N VAL A 56 -5.86 1.53 1.78
CA VAL A 56 -5.74 1.13 3.19
C VAL A 56 -6.62 -0.08 3.50
N ASP A 57 -7.86 -0.13 2.99
CA ASP A 57 -8.76 -1.29 3.17
C ASP A 57 -8.15 -2.57 2.62
N PHE A 58 -7.60 -2.53 1.40
CA PHE A 58 -6.95 -3.69 0.80
C PHE A 58 -5.69 -4.12 1.56
N LEU A 59 -4.84 -3.19 1.98
CA LEU A 59 -3.61 -3.50 2.69
C LEU A 59 -3.87 -4.09 4.09
N SER A 60 -4.95 -3.67 4.74
CA SER A 60 -5.37 -4.18 6.05
C SER A 60 -5.78 -5.66 6.01
N ASP A 61 -6.28 -6.14 4.86
CA ASP A 61 -6.66 -7.55 4.67
C ASP A 61 -6.42 -8.00 3.22
N MET A 62 -5.15 -8.11 2.82
CA MET A 62 -4.77 -8.54 1.46
C MET A 62 -5.22 -9.97 1.12
N ASP A 63 -5.53 -10.78 2.14
CA ASP A 63 -5.97 -12.18 2.00
C ASP A 63 -7.46 -12.38 2.29
N ARG A 64 -8.24 -11.29 2.23
CA ARG A 64 -9.69 -11.25 2.44
C ARG A 64 -10.40 -12.44 1.79
N ASP A 65 -11.24 -13.11 2.57
CA ASP A 65 -12.06 -14.21 2.08
C ASP A 65 -13.30 -13.70 1.36
N PHE A 66 -13.41 -14.00 0.06
CA PHE A 66 -14.61 -13.73 -0.72
C PHE A 66 -15.54 -14.94 -0.82
N GLY A 67 -15.10 -16.14 -0.44
CA GLY A 67 -15.72 -17.41 -0.76
C GLY A 67 -15.04 -18.14 -1.92
N SER A 68 -15.62 -19.25 -2.36
CA SER A 68 -15.04 -20.15 -3.38
C SER A 68 -15.83 -20.19 -4.70
N SER A 69 -17.01 -19.56 -4.75
CA SER A 69 -17.88 -19.57 -5.93
C SER A 69 -17.26 -18.78 -7.09
N ILE A 70 -17.79 -18.96 -8.30
CA ILE A 70 -17.39 -18.14 -9.47
C ILE A 70 -17.63 -16.65 -9.17
N SER A 71 -18.77 -16.31 -8.55
CA SER A 71 -19.10 -14.93 -8.21
C SER A 71 -18.09 -14.33 -7.22
N ASP A 72 -17.57 -15.14 -6.30
CA ASP A 72 -16.61 -14.70 -5.29
C ASP A 72 -15.22 -14.48 -5.88
N ARG A 73 -14.80 -15.35 -6.82
CA ARG A 73 -13.58 -15.14 -7.60
C ARG A 73 -13.64 -13.86 -8.42
N VAL A 74 -14.81 -13.52 -8.98
CA VAL A 74 -15.03 -12.25 -9.69
C VAL A 74 -14.94 -11.07 -8.73
N LYS A 75 -15.58 -11.15 -7.55
CA LYS A 75 -15.48 -10.09 -6.51
C LYS A 75 -14.03 -9.89 -6.06
N GLN A 76 -13.28 -10.97 -5.85
CA GLN A 76 -11.87 -10.91 -5.47
C GLN A 76 -11.02 -10.21 -6.55
N GLY A 77 -11.19 -10.59 -7.82
CA GLY A 77 -10.51 -9.94 -8.94
C GLY A 77 -10.85 -8.45 -9.02
N ASN A 78 -12.14 -8.12 -9.00
CA ASN A 78 -12.60 -6.73 -9.05
C ASN A 78 -12.11 -5.91 -7.84
N HIS A 79 -12.01 -6.51 -6.66
CA HIS A 79 -11.48 -5.83 -5.48
C HIS A 79 -10.01 -5.46 -5.67
N PHE A 80 -9.19 -6.39 -6.21
CA PHE A 80 -7.79 -6.14 -6.49
C PHE A 80 -7.56 -5.14 -7.63
N GLU A 81 -8.36 -5.20 -8.69
CA GLU A 81 -8.33 -4.24 -9.80
C GLU A 81 -8.67 -2.82 -9.31
N ARG A 82 -9.69 -2.68 -8.45
CA ARG A 82 -10.05 -1.38 -7.85
C ARG A 82 -8.96 -0.84 -6.93
N PHE A 83 -8.31 -1.71 -6.16
CA PHE A 83 -7.17 -1.37 -5.34
C PHE A 83 -6.01 -0.81 -6.17
N LEU A 84 -5.59 -1.54 -7.22
CA LEU A 84 -4.51 -1.08 -8.09
C LEU A 84 -4.89 0.23 -8.80
N ALA A 85 -6.14 0.35 -9.26
CA ALA A 85 -6.60 1.57 -9.89
C ALA A 85 -6.53 2.78 -8.95
N ALA A 86 -6.90 2.63 -7.68
CA ALA A 86 -6.77 3.66 -6.67
C ALA A 86 -5.29 4.04 -6.43
N ALA A 87 -4.40 3.05 -6.28
CA ALA A 87 -2.97 3.28 -6.09
C ALA A 87 -2.34 4.05 -7.28
N PHE A 88 -2.67 3.66 -8.52
CA PHE A 88 -2.17 4.35 -9.70
C PHE A 88 -2.78 5.74 -9.89
N ARG A 89 -4.05 5.96 -9.54
CA ARG A 89 -4.65 7.31 -9.54
C ARG A 89 -3.97 8.24 -8.54
N LEU A 90 -3.69 7.75 -7.33
CA LEU A 90 -2.91 8.51 -6.33
C LEU A 90 -1.50 8.86 -6.84
N ALA A 91 -0.91 8.01 -7.69
CA ALA A 91 0.36 8.27 -8.35
C ALA A 91 0.25 9.15 -9.62
N GLY A 92 -0.94 9.67 -9.94
CA GLY A 92 -1.17 10.62 -11.04
C GLY A 92 -1.48 9.99 -12.40
N TYR A 93 -1.67 8.67 -12.49
CA TYR A 93 -2.07 8.03 -13.74
C TYR A 93 -3.56 8.20 -14.02
N LYS A 94 -3.92 8.38 -15.30
CA LYS A 94 -5.29 8.14 -15.76
C LYS A 94 -5.50 6.63 -15.91
N VAL A 95 -6.47 6.08 -15.21
CA VAL A 95 -6.70 4.63 -15.12
C VAL A 95 -8.04 4.22 -15.70
N VAL A 96 -8.04 3.18 -16.53
CA VAL A 96 -9.25 2.50 -17.01
C VAL A 96 -9.18 1.04 -16.59
N ILE A 97 -10.15 0.56 -15.80
CA ILE A 97 -10.38 -0.87 -15.57
C ILE A 97 -11.10 -1.41 -16.80
N THR A 98 -10.56 -2.44 -17.43
CA THR A 98 -11.11 -3.00 -18.66
C THR A 98 -12.39 -3.79 -18.35
N LYS A 99 -13.31 -3.81 -19.31
CA LYS A 99 -14.55 -4.56 -19.15
C LYS A 99 -14.31 -6.01 -19.57
N LYS A 100 -14.65 -6.94 -18.67
CA LYS A 100 -14.64 -8.39 -18.94
C LYS A 100 -15.63 -8.80 -20.04
N TRP A 101 -16.59 -7.94 -20.37
CA TRP A 101 -17.43 -8.07 -21.54
C TRP A 101 -17.89 -6.72 -22.08
N TYR A 102 -18.13 -6.64 -23.38
CA TYR A 102 -18.78 -5.49 -24.02
C TYR A 102 -19.60 -5.93 -25.22
N VAL A 103 -20.61 -5.14 -25.59
CA VAL A 103 -21.44 -5.39 -26.78
C VAL A 103 -20.98 -4.45 -27.89
N LYS A 104 -20.65 -5.01 -29.05
CA LYS A 104 -20.38 -4.25 -30.27
C LYS A 104 -21.11 -4.93 -31.42
N GLU A 105 -21.86 -4.16 -32.21
CA GLU A 105 -22.58 -4.67 -33.40
C GLU A 105 -23.43 -5.94 -33.10
N ASN A 106 -24.21 -5.91 -32.02
CA ASN A 106 -25.03 -7.04 -31.52
C ASN A 106 -24.27 -8.33 -31.18
N ARG A 107 -22.93 -8.27 -31.05
CA ARG A 107 -22.10 -9.37 -30.56
C ARG A 107 -21.57 -9.07 -29.17
N VAL A 108 -21.67 -10.05 -28.27
CA VAL A 108 -21.05 -10.01 -26.95
C VAL A 108 -19.61 -10.47 -27.09
N TYR A 109 -18.67 -9.55 -26.84
CA TYR A 109 -17.26 -9.87 -26.72
C TYR A 109 -16.97 -10.11 -25.24
N THR A 110 -16.40 -11.27 -24.93
CA THR A 110 -16.02 -11.67 -23.57
C THR A 110 -14.51 -11.83 -23.49
N GLY A 111 -13.91 -11.32 -22.42
CA GLY A 111 -12.47 -11.34 -22.19
C GLY A 111 -11.84 -9.96 -22.37
N ASP A 112 -11.07 -9.55 -21.37
CA ASP A 112 -10.25 -8.35 -21.35
C ASP A 112 -8.92 -8.51 -22.13
N GLY A 113 -8.72 -9.67 -22.78
CA GLY A 113 -7.50 -9.98 -23.52
C GLY A 113 -6.28 -10.21 -22.61
N GLY A 114 -6.49 -10.46 -21.31
CA GLY A 114 -5.42 -10.54 -20.32
C GLY A 114 -4.89 -9.17 -19.89
N ILE A 115 -5.69 -8.10 -20.06
CA ILE A 115 -5.32 -6.75 -19.65
C ILE A 115 -6.44 -6.23 -18.76
N ASP A 116 -6.24 -6.22 -17.44
CA ASP A 116 -7.27 -5.81 -16.48
C ASP A 116 -7.30 -4.28 -16.27
N LEU A 117 -6.16 -3.60 -16.39
CA LEU A 117 -6.07 -2.14 -16.32
C LEU A 117 -5.26 -1.57 -17.48
N ILE A 118 -5.66 -0.38 -17.91
CA ILE A 118 -4.90 0.49 -18.81
C ILE A 118 -4.52 1.75 -18.05
N LEU A 119 -3.22 2.01 -17.94
CA LEU A 119 -2.69 3.24 -17.34
C LEU A 119 -2.23 4.17 -18.46
N THR A 120 -2.54 5.45 -18.34
CA THR A 120 -2.12 6.46 -19.29
C THR A 120 -1.52 7.67 -18.60
N THR A 121 -0.39 8.12 -19.12
CA THR A 121 0.20 9.44 -18.88
C THR A 121 0.27 10.17 -20.22
N GLU A 122 0.95 11.32 -20.28
CA GLU A 122 1.19 12.01 -21.55
C GLU A 122 2.08 11.18 -22.51
N ASN A 123 3.05 10.44 -21.95
CA ASN A 123 4.08 9.74 -22.72
C ASN A 123 3.95 8.22 -22.70
N GLU A 124 3.14 7.66 -21.81
CA GLU A 124 3.06 6.22 -21.60
C GLU A 124 1.62 5.71 -21.71
N ARG A 125 1.50 4.52 -22.28
CA ARG A 125 0.29 3.72 -22.28
C ARG A 125 0.65 2.30 -21.86
N ILE A 126 0.29 1.95 -20.64
CA ILE A 126 0.74 0.75 -19.96
C ILE A 126 -0.41 -0.24 -19.86
N ALA A 127 -0.18 -1.49 -20.28
CA ALA A 127 -1.12 -2.59 -20.07
C ALA A 127 -0.77 -3.33 -18.77
N VAL A 128 -1.76 -3.56 -17.92
CA VAL A 128 -1.57 -4.24 -16.63
C VAL A 128 -2.46 -5.48 -16.57
N GLN A 129 -1.86 -6.64 -16.30
CA GLN A 129 -2.59 -7.81 -15.80
C GLN A 129 -2.50 -7.81 -14.27
N ALA A 130 -3.65 -7.92 -13.61
CA ALA A 130 -3.84 -7.99 -12.18
C ALA A 130 -4.37 -9.36 -11.78
N LYS A 131 -3.62 -10.12 -10.99
CA LYS A 131 -4.06 -11.43 -10.49
C LYS A 131 -4.11 -11.46 -8.97
N SER A 132 -5.29 -11.64 -8.38
CA SER A 132 -5.39 -11.87 -6.94
C SER A 132 -5.50 -13.36 -6.63
N LYS A 133 -4.67 -13.85 -5.70
CA LYS A 133 -4.77 -15.17 -5.07
C LYS A 133 -4.50 -15.01 -3.58
N ARG A 134 -5.21 -15.77 -2.75
CA ARG A 134 -5.05 -15.76 -1.29
C ARG A 134 -3.99 -16.78 -0.89
N LEU A 135 -3.05 -16.39 -0.03
CA LEU A 135 -2.03 -17.31 0.49
C LEU A 135 -2.65 -18.40 1.38
N ASN A 136 -3.76 -18.09 2.04
CA ASN A 136 -4.46 -19.01 2.95
C ASN A 136 -5.50 -19.92 2.25
N SER A 137 -5.61 -19.88 0.91
CA SER A 137 -6.53 -20.74 0.13
C SER A 137 -6.07 -22.20 0.06
N CYS A 138 -6.77 -23.13 -0.58
CA CYS A 138 -6.27 -24.52 -0.80
C CYS A 138 -4.99 -24.54 -1.66
N ARG A 139 -4.10 -25.54 -1.47
CA ARG A 139 -2.72 -25.57 -2.01
C ARG A 139 -2.58 -25.21 -3.50
N ASP A 140 -3.47 -25.70 -4.35
CA ASP A 140 -3.30 -25.62 -5.81
C ASP A 140 -3.63 -24.22 -6.41
N TYR A 141 -4.18 -23.30 -5.61
CA TYR A 141 -4.64 -21.99 -6.07
C TYR A 141 -3.91 -20.81 -5.43
N ARG A 142 -2.80 -21.05 -4.74
CA ARG A 142 -2.09 -20.00 -3.99
C ARG A 142 -1.13 -19.18 -4.82
N LEU A 143 -0.46 -19.78 -5.81
CA LEU A 143 0.68 -19.19 -6.51
C LEU A 143 0.39 -18.92 -7.97
N ILE A 144 1.08 -17.94 -8.56
CA ILE A 144 1.08 -17.72 -10.02
C ILE A 144 1.93 -18.79 -10.69
N THR A 145 1.42 -19.36 -11.79
CA THR A 145 2.09 -20.45 -12.52
C THR A 145 2.75 -19.95 -13.80
N ASP A 146 3.60 -20.77 -14.40
CA ASP A 146 4.25 -20.48 -15.69
C ASP A 146 3.21 -20.29 -16.81
N ASN A 147 2.05 -20.96 -16.73
CA ASN A 147 0.96 -20.76 -17.68
C ASN A 147 0.37 -19.35 -17.60
N ASP A 148 0.23 -18.78 -16.40
CA ASP A 148 -0.21 -17.38 -16.23
C ASP A 148 0.82 -16.43 -16.89
N VAL A 149 2.12 -16.67 -16.69
CA VAL A 149 3.23 -15.90 -17.29
C VAL A 149 3.21 -15.99 -18.82
N LYS A 150 3.17 -17.22 -19.38
CA LYS A 150 3.17 -17.46 -20.83
C LYS A 150 1.99 -16.79 -21.52
N LYS A 151 0.79 -16.87 -20.92
CA LYS A 151 -0.43 -16.24 -21.46
C LYS A 151 -0.26 -14.73 -21.58
N PHE A 152 0.19 -14.07 -20.52
CA PHE A 152 0.37 -12.62 -20.54
C PHE A 152 1.55 -12.19 -21.43
N ALA A 153 2.64 -12.95 -21.44
CA ALA A 153 3.75 -12.70 -22.36
C ALA A 153 3.34 -12.81 -23.83
N GLY A 154 2.37 -13.67 -24.14
CA GLY A 154 1.79 -13.84 -25.47
C GLY A 154 0.83 -12.74 -25.92
N THR A 155 0.43 -11.80 -25.04
CA THR A 155 -0.42 -10.68 -25.45
C THR A 155 0.34 -9.73 -26.38
N SER A 156 -0.35 -9.16 -27.36
CA SER A 156 0.27 -8.23 -28.32
C SER A 156 0.93 -7.04 -27.63
N ASP A 157 2.14 -6.71 -28.06
CA ASP A 157 2.85 -5.48 -27.66
C ASP A 157 2.34 -4.24 -28.40
N LYS A 158 1.47 -4.42 -29.39
CA LYS A 158 0.97 -3.34 -30.24
C LYS A 158 0.19 -2.34 -29.39
N ASN A 159 0.61 -1.08 -29.44
CA ASN A 159 0.01 0.07 -28.76
C ASN A 159 0.30 0.20 -27.25
N TRP A 160 1.26 -0.53 -26.71
CA TRP A 160 1.70 -0.42 -25.32
C TRP A 160 3.15 0.07 -25.27
N THR A 161 3.42 1.07 -24.45
CA THR A 161 4.80 1.48 -24.16
C THR A 161 5.47 0.52 -23.18
N LYS A 162 4.66 -0.12 -22.33
CA LYS A 162 5.10 -1.06 -21.29
C LYS A 162 3.97 -2.02 -20.92
N LYS A 163 4.33 -3.21 -20.44
CA LYS A 163 3.40 -4.17 -19.82
C LYS A 163 3.81 -4.44 -18.37
N MET A 164 2.83 -4.64 -17.50
CA MET A 164 3.04 -4.99 -16.09
C MET A 164 2.16 -6.20 -15.73
N PHE A 165 2.71 -7.13 -14.96
CA PHE A 165 1.95 -8.19 -14.30
C PHE A 165 2.07 -7.99 -12.79
N ILE A 166 0.94 -7.79 -12.12
CA ILE A 166 0.89 -7.51 -10.69
C ILE A 166 0.03 -8.55 -10.00
N THR A 167 0.51 -9.11 -8.89
CA THR A 167 -0.23 -10.10 -8.12
C THR A 167 -0.18 -9.86 -6.60
N SER A 168 -1.23 -10.27 -5.90
CA SER A 168 -1.28 -10.24 -4.42
C SER A 168 -0.58 -11.43 -3.76
N THR A 169 0.00 -12.34 -4.56
CA THR A 169 0.67 -13.58 -4.12
C THR A 169 2.07 -13.70 -4.74
N PHE A 170 2.72 -14.86 -4.60
CA PHE A 170 4.02 -15.17 -5.17
C PHE A 170 3.93 -16.00 -6.46
N PHE A 171 4.99 -15.92 -7.27
CA PHE A 171 5.22 -16.83 -8.39
C PHE A 171 5.73 -18.17 -7.85
N ASN A 172 5.35 -19.28 -8.50
CA ASN A 172 6.01 -20.56 -8.24
C ASN A 172 7.37 -20.63 -8.96
N ASN A 173 8.17 -21.66 -8.66
CA ASN A 173 9.51 -21.80 -9.25
C ASN A 173 9.48 -21.89 -10.79
N TYR A 174 8.45 -22.51 -11.36
CA TYR A 174 8.30 -22.61 -12.82
C TYR A 174 8.01 -21.24 -13.46
N ALA A 175 7.20 -20.41 -12.81
CA ALA A 175 6.94 -19.04 -13.23
C ALA A 175 8.20 -18.18 -13.13
N TYR A 176 8.98 -18.27 -12.04
CA TYR A 176 10.27 -17.56 -11.94
C TYR A 176 11.24 -17.99 -13.05
N LYS A 177 11.35 -19.29 -13.31
CA LYS A 177 12.17 -19.80 -14.43
C LYS A 177 11.70 -19.23 -15.77
N GLN A 178 10.39 -19.20 -15.99
CA GLN A 178 9.80 -18.65 -17.21
C GLN A 178 10.05 -17.15 -17.37
N ILE A 179 10.07 -16.38 -16.28
CA ILE A 179 10.40 -14.95 -16.25
C ILE A 179 11.89 -14.71 -16.47
N ALA A 180 12.77 -15.61 -16.01
CA ALA A 180 14.22 -15.43 -16.14
C ALA A 180 14.77 -15.81 -17.53
N GLU A 181 14.12 -16.73 -18.25
CA GLU A 181 14.71 -17.39 -19.42
C GLU A 181 14.04 -17.03 -20.77
N ASN A 182 12.92 -16.31 -20.80
CA ASN A 182 12.15 -16.11 -22.04
C ASN A 182 12.16 -14.65 -22.49
N GLU A 183 12.78 -14.38 -23.63
CA GLU A 183 12.92 -13.04 -24.23
C GLU A 183 11.58 -12.28 -24.38
N LYS A 184 10.45 -12.98 -24.53
CA LYS A 184 9.11 -12.34 -24.61
C LYS A 184 8.65 -11.73 -23.29
N VAL A 185 9.28 -12.08 -22.17
CA VAL A 185 8.93 -11.60 -20.83
C VAL A 185 9.82 -10.43 -20.38
N ASP A 186 10.95 -10.19 -21.05
CA ASP A 186 11.97 -9.19 -20.67
C ASP A 186 11.42 -7.75 -20.71
N LYS A 187 10.42 -7.51 -21.57
CA LYS A 187 9.75 -6.20 -21.70
C LYS A 187 8.56 -6.03 -20.76
N ILE A 188 8.38 -6.94 -19.82
CA ILE A 188 7.26 -6.95 -18.87
C ILE A 188 7.83 -6.77 -17.46
N GLU A 189 7.25 -5.85 -16.71
CA GLU A 189 7.56 -5.71 -15.28
C GLU A 189 6.70 -6.68 -14.48
N TRP A 190 7.35 -7.54 -13.68
CA TRP A 190 6.70 -8.58 -12.90
C TRP A 190 6.74 -8.24 -11.41
N TYR A 191 5.57 -8.11 -10.80
CA TYR A 191 5.41 -7.75 -9.39
C TYR A 191 4.66 -8.86 -8.66
N ASP A 192 5.41 -9.68 -7.92
CA ASP A 192 4.82 -10.53 -6.89
C ASP A 192 4.36 -9.70 -5.68
N ARG A 193 3.89 -10.37 -4.62
CA ARG A 193 3.46 -9.70 -3.39
C ARG A 193 4.52 -8.76 -2.80
N TYR A 194 5.79 -9.15 -2.82
CA TYR A 194 6.88 -8.29 -2.33
C TYR A 194 7.15 -7.13 -3.30
N GLY A 195 7.20 -7.42 -4.60
CA GLY A 195 7.32 -6.43 -5.66
C GLY A 195 6.20 -5.39 -5.62
N LEU A 196 4.96 -5.82 -5.35
CA LEU A 196 3.80 -4.94 -5.17
C LEU A 196 4.02 -3.98 -4.00
N LEU A 197 4.41 -4.46 -2.82
CA LEU A 197 4.66 -3.57 -1.68
C LEU A 197 5.79 -2.57 -1.95
N LYS A 198 6.84 -3.00 -2.65
CA LYS A 198 7.92 -2.10 -3.08
C LYS A 198 7.41 -1.05 -4.07
N LEU A 199 6.61 -1.45 -5.06
CA LEU A 199 6.00 -0.56 -6.03
C LEU A 199 5.12 0.49 -5.35
N LEU A 200 4.28 0.10 -4.38
CA LEU A 200 3.42 1.05 -3.65
C LEU A 200 4.23 2.07 -2.84
N ASN A 201 5.32 1.65 -2.19
CA ASN A 201 6.21 2.59 -1.49
C ASN A 201 6.88 3.60 -2.43
N GLN A 202 7.05 3.25 -3.71
CA GLN A 202 7.57 4.17 -4.72
C GLN A 202 6.49 5.08 -5.29
N LEU A 203 5.31 4.53 -5.57
CA LEU A 203 4.21 5.25 -6.23
C LEU A 203 3.44 6.17 -5.28
N ILE A 204 3.17 5.71 -4.05
CA ILE A 204 2.29 6.36 -3.08
C ILE A 204 2.88 6.40 -1.66
N PRO A 205 4.11 6.92 -1.48
CA PRO A 205 4.83 6.89 -0.20
C PRO A 205 4.04 7.52 0.96
N ALA A 206 3.33 8.62 0.70
CA ALA A 206 2.50 9.29 1.72
C ALA A 206 1.36 8.38 2.21
N THR A 207 0.66 7.70 1.31
CA THR A 207 -0.43 6.77 1.66
C THR A 207 0.11 5.53 2.38
N MET A 208 1.26 5.01 1.95
CA MET A 208 1.93 3.90 2.64
C MET A 208 2.35 4.28 4.06
N LEU A 209 2.86 5.50 4.27
CA LEU A 209 3.19 6.02 5.60
C LEU A 209 1.92 6.14 6.48
N LYS A 210 0.82 6.68 5.93
CA LYS A 210 -0.47 6.72 6.64
C LYS A 210 -0.94 5.33 7.04
N TYR A 211 -0.87 4.36 6.14
CA TYR A 211 -1.21 2.96 6.44
C TYR A 211 -0.35 2.39 7.57
N GLN A 212 0.97 2.53 7.49
CA GLN A 212 1.89 2.05 8.54
C GLN A 212 1.59 2.68 9.89
N LEU A 213 1.35 3.99 9.91
CA LEU A 213 0.99 4.72 11.13
C LEU A 213 -0.34 4.20 11.70
N LEU A 214 -1.40 4.15 10.90
CA LEU A 214 -2.72 3.67 11.32
C LEU A 214 -2.67 2.23 11.86
N SER A 215 -1.95 1.34 11.17
CA SER A 215 -1.78 -0.06 11.57
C SER A 215 -0.87 -0.25 12.79
N SER A 216 -0.08 0.75 13.16
CA SER A 216 0.76 0.73 14.37
C SER A 216 0.04 1.23 15.62
N LEU A 217 -1.10 1.91 15.44
CA LEU A 217 -1.88 2.42 16.57
C LEU A 217 -2.58 1.28 17.31
N PRO A 218 -2.59 1.29 18.66
CA PRO A 218 -3.44 0.40 19.44
C PRO A 218 -4.92 0.58 19.08
N GLU A 219 -5.71 -0.51 19.10
CA GLU A 219 -7.13 -0.52 18.70
C GLU A 219 -8.00 0.50 19.44
N ASN A 220 -7.63 0.86 20.67
CA ASN A 220 -8.36 1.82 21.51
C ASN A 220 -7.99 3.29 21.24
N VAL A 221 -6.99 3.57 20.41
CA VAL A 221 -6.58 4.93 20.07
C VAL A 221 -7.54 5.50 19.04
N LYS A 222 -8.19 6.61 19.39
CA LYS A 222 -9.10 7.33 18.49
C LYS A 222 -8.37 8.49 17.83
N ILE A 223 -8.54 8.63 16.52
CA ILE A 223 -8.10 9.81 15.78
C ILE A 223 -9.02 10.98 16.17
N CYS A 224 -8.45 12.18 16.30
CA CYS A 224 -9.22 13.36 16.62
C CYS A 224 -10.22 13.69 15.49
N PRO A 225 -11.54 13.73 15.78
CA PRO A 225 -12.55 13.91 14.75
C PRO A 225 -12.59 15.35 14.20
N LYS A 226 -12.02 16.34 14.90
CA LYS A 226 -12.02 17.74 14.47
C LYS A 226 -10.93 18.04 13.46
N CYS A 227 -9.69 17.63 13.73
CA CYS A 227 -8.54 18.02 12.92
C CYS A 227 -7.95 16.88 12.09
N SER A 228 -8.23 15.62 12.43
CA SER A 228 -7.61 14.44 11.79
C SER A 228 -6.07 14.54 11.73
N LYS A 229 -5.43 15.23 12.67
CA LYS A 229 -3.95 15.40 12.76
C LYS A 229 -3.37 14.89 14.07
N GLY A 230 -4.20 14.72 15.09
CA GLY A 230 -3.81 14.19 16.39
C GLY A 230 -4.70 13.02 16.79
N ILE A 231 -4.31 12.38 17.88
CA ILE A 231 -5.09 11.33 18.54
C ILE A 231 -5.79 11.90 19.78
N MET A 232 -6.85 11.26 20.22
CA MET A 232 -7.54 11.60 21.46
C MET A 232 -6.79 10.98 22.65
N THR A 233 -6.29 11.81 23.54
CA THR A 233 -5.57 11.39 24.75
C THR A 233 -6.25 11.89 26.01
N LYS A 234 -6.17 11.12 27.08
CA LYS A 234 -6.73 11.47 28.39
C LYS A 234 -5.84 12.52 29.07
N PHE A 235 -6.43 13.64 29.44
CA PHE A 235 -5.82 14.71 30.22
C PHE A 235 -6.58 14.90 31.54
N GLN A 236 -5.90 15.49 32.53
CA GLN A 236 -6.50 15.93 33.77
C GLN A 236 -6.54 17.44 33.82
N ASN A 237 -7.68 18.02 34.18
CA ASN A 237 -7.79 19.45 34.43
C ASN A 237 -7.14 19.78 35.78
N GLY A 238 -6.09 20.61 35.78
CA GLY A 238 -5.33 20.92 36.99
C GLY A 238 -6.09 21.68 38.08
N GLN A 239 -7.18 22.37 37.74
CA GLN A 239 -7.99 23.12 38.71
C GLN A 239 -9.10 22.26 39.32
N THR A 240 -9.75 21.43 38.50
CA THR A 240 -10.93 20.65 38.93
C THR A 240 -10.60 19.19 39.24
N GLY A 241 -9.40 18.72 38.90
CA GLY A 241 -8.97 17.32 39.03
C GLY A 241 -9.69 16.34 38.08
N LYS A 242 -10.67 16.80 37.29
CA LYS A 242 -11.48 15.95 36.40
C LYS A 242 -10.71 15.56 35.15
N TYR A 243 -10.91 14.31 34.71
CA TYR A 243 -10.33 13.83 33.46
C TYR A 243 -11.25 14.15 32.26
N PHE A 244 -10.62 14.43 31.12
CA PHE A 244 -11.27 14.64 29.83
C PHE A 244 -10.35 14.14 28.72
N ASN A 245 -10.90 13.85 27.54
CA ASN A 245 -10.07 13.57 26.37
C ASN A 245 -9.83 14.88 25.60
N SER A 246 -8.61 15.07 25.11
CA SER A 246 -8.25 16.19 24.23
C SER A 246 -7.39 15.70 23.08
N CYS A 247 -7.39 16.45 21.99
CA CYS A 247 -6.51 16.20 20.86
C CYS A 247 -5.03 16.41 21.25
N SER A 248 -4.16 15.46 20.88
CA SER A 248 -2.72 15.53 21.14
C SER A 248 -2.02 16.73 20.48
N VAL A 249 -2.59 17.30 19.41
CA VAL A 249 -2.10 18.51 18.75
C VAL A 249 -2.85 19.78 19.19
N TYR A 250 -3.66 19.71 20.24
CA TYR A 250 -4.36 20.85 20.85
C TYR A 250 -5.19 21.70 19.87
N CYS A 251 -5.93 21.06 18.95
CA CYS A 251 -6.82 21.77 18.00
C CYS A 251 -8.09 22.37 18.63
N GLY A 252 -8.19 22.39 19.96
CA GLY A 252 -9.37 22.84 20.71
C GLY A 252 -10.57 21.88 20.63
N HIS A 253 -10.37 20.60 20.32
CA HIS A 253 -11.41 19.55 20.46
C HIS A 253 -11.22 18.82 21.79
N THR A 254 -12.30 18.72 22.56
CA THR A 254 -12.33 17.99 23.84
C THR A 254 -13.59 17.15 23.97
N GLU A 255 -13.50 16.05 24.72
CA GLU A 255 -14.63 15.17 25.01
C GLU A 255 -14.67 14.86 26.51
N SER A 256 -15.84 14.99 27.12
CA SER A 256 -16.05 14.59 28.51
C SER A 256 -15.92 13.08 28.65
N ILE A 257 -15.18 12.61 29.66
CA ILE A 257 -15.18 11.19 30.02
C ILE A 257 -16.42 10.95 30.90
N LYS A 258 -17.39 10.18 30.38
CA LYS A 258 -18.49 9.70 31.21
C LYS A 258 -17.93 8.64 32.14
N ASN A 259 -18.05 8.85 33.44
CA ASN A 259 -17.82 7.79 34.42
C ASN A 259 -18.97 6.78 34.27
N SER A 260 -18.65 5.59 33.79
CA SER A 260 -19.49 4.40 33.93
C SER A 260 -19.36 3.84 35.34
#